data_AF-A0A3N9VF01-F1
#
_entry.id   AF-A0A3N9VF01-F1
#
_cell.length_a   1.000
_cell.length_b   1.000
_cell.length_c   1.000
_cell.angle_alpha   90.00
_cell.angle_beta   90.00
_cell.angle_gamma   90.00
#
_symmetry.space_group_name_H-M   'P 1'
#
loop_
_entity.id
_entity.type
_entity.pdbx_description
1 polymer ?
#
loop_
_entity_poly.entity_id
_entity_poly.type
_entity_poly.pdbx_seq_one_letter_code
_entity_poly.pdbx_strand_id
1 'polypeptide(L)'
;MSAHFKASVESRNLCESLFLALKRKIAKLERGHTKQWCALYELGGNRFAYISHRKTDASIQIWCAGDVDALKKNPYIKVLPRDNIKKGWEERFPARFSIEKESQVQAAAELLFSISYKAF
;
A
#
# COMPACT_ATOMS: atom_id res chain seq x y z
N MET A 1 -20.00 -1.59 -6.67
CA MET A 1 -19.18 -2.36 -5.71
C MET A 1 -17.70 -2.14 -5.98
N SER A 2 -16.92 -1.85 -4.93
CA SER A 2 -15.47 -1.64 -4.99
C SER A 2 -14.70 -2.96 -5.10
N ALA A 3 -13.41 -2.90 -5.46
CA ALA A 3 -12.55 -4.09 -5.44
C ALA A 3 -12.44 -4.71 -4.06
N HIS A 4 -12.43 -3.87 -3.02
CA HIS A 4 -12.38 -4.30 -1.62
C HIS A 4 -13.57 -5.19 -1.26
N PHE A 5 -14.80 -4.79 -1.58
CA PHE A 5 -16.00 -5.58 -1.24
C PHE A 5 -16.13 -6.88 -2.04
N LYS A 6 -15.43 -6.99 -3.17
CA LYS A 6 -15.38 -8.20 -4.01
C LYS A 6 -14.19 -9.12 -3.67
N ALA A 7 -13.35 -8.73 -2.73
CA ALA A 7 -12.15 -9.48 -2.34
C ALA A 7 -12.48 -10.59 -1.34
N SER A 8 -11.55 -11.55 -1.20
CA SER A 8 -11.61 -12.55 -0.12
C SER A 8 -11.66 -11.88 1.26
N VAL A 9 -12.22 -12.57 2.25
CA VAL A 9 -12.29 -12.07 3.63
C VAL A 9 -10.89 -11.75 4.14
N GLU A 10 -9.94 -12.63 3.85
CA GLU A 10 -8.54 -12.55 4.25
C GLU A 10 -7.84 -11.34 3.61
N SER A 11 -8.06 -11.10 2.31
CA SER A 11 -7.52 -9.91 1.63
C SER A 11 -8.08 -8.62 2.22
N ARG A 12 -9.36 -8.60 2.60
CA ARG A 12 -9.97 -7.45 3.29
C ARG A 12 -9.36 -7.25 4.68
N ASN A 13 -9.19 -8.33 5.44
CA ASN A 13 -8.59 -8.29 6.78
C ASN A 13 -7.16 -7.76 6.74
N LEU A 14 -6.33 -8.19 5.79
CA LEU A 14 -4.97 -7.65 5.63
C LEU A 14 -4.97 -6.15 5.33
N CYS A 15 -5.89 -5.69 4.49
CA CYS A 15 -6.03 -4.26 4.16
C CYS A 15 -6.51 -3.44 5.37
N GLU A 16 -7.39 -4.02 6.20
CA GLU A 16 -7.84 -3.40 7.45
C GLU A 16 -6.72 -3.33 8.48
N SER A 17 -6.02 -4.43 8.74
CA SER A 17 -4.89 -4.46 9.67
C SER A 17 -3.80 -3.47 9.27
N LEU A 18 -3.48 -3.38 7.97
CA LEU A 18 -2.53 -2.38 7.46
C LEU A 18 -3.02 -0.94 7.68
N PHE A 19 -4.29 -0.66 7.39
CA PHE A 19 -4.86 0.66 7.61
C PHE A 19 -4.81 1.06 9.09
N LEU A 20 -5.20 0.17 10.00
CA LEU A 20 -5.16 0.42 11.44
C LEU A 20 -3.72 0.63 11.95
N ALA A 21 -2.76 -0.14 11.46
CA ALA A 21 -1.35 0.03 11.81
C ALA A 21 -0.81 1.39 11.35
N LEU A 22 -1.17 1.85 10.14
CA LEU A 22 -0.79 3.17 9.64
C LEU A 22 -1.50 4.31 10.36
N LYS A 23 -2.77 4.14 10.74
CA LYS A 23 -3.55 5.17 11.43
C LYS A 23 -2.95 5.53 12.80
N ARG A 24 -2.25 4.60 13.44
CA ARG A 24 -1.48 4.87 14.67
C ARG A 24 -0.28 5.79 14.45
N LYS A 25 0.19 5.93 13.21
CA LYS A 25 1.35 6.75 12.80
C LYS A 25 0.95 8.04 12.09
N ILE A 26 -0.16 8.01 11.37
CA ILE A 26 -0.66 9.12 10.54
C ILE A 26 -2.05 9.50 11.08
N ALA A 27 -2.13 10.57 11.87
CA ALA A 27 -3.34 10.93 12.60
C ALA A 27 -4.54 11.21 11.69
N LYS A 28 -4.30 11.82 10.52
CA LYS A 28 -5.33 12.19 9.54
C LYS A 28 -5.40 11.20 8.38
N LEU A 29 -5.03 9.94 8.62
CA LEU A 29 -5.07 8.90 7.58
C LEU A 29 -6.51 8.58 7.17
N GLU A 30 -6.74 8.60 5.87
CA GLU A 30 -7.97 8.15 5.24
C GLU A 30 -7.71 7.02 4.23
N ARG A 31 -8.79 6.29 3.94
CA ARG A 31 -8.80 5.22 2.95
C ARG A 31 -9.99 5.37 2.03
N GLY A 32 -9.72 5.57 0.75
CA GLY A 32 -10.72 5.68 -0.30
C GLY A 32 -10.90 4.36 -1.04
N HIS A 33 -12.15 3.93 -1.26
CA HIS A 33 -12.44 2.68 -1.97
C HIS A 33 -12.88 2.97 -3.41
N THR A 34 -12.15 2.46 -4.39
CA THR A 34 -12.47 2.59 -5.82
C THR A 34 -12.88 1.25 -6.42
N LYS A 35 -13.30 1.25 -7.70
CA LYS A 35 -13.64 0.02 -8.43
C LYS A 35 -12.49 -0.99 -8.48
N GLN A 36 -11.24 -0.54 -8.38
CA GLN A 36 -10.05 -1.37 -8.59
C GLN A 36 -9.08 -1.39 -7.39
N TRP A 37 -9.11 -0.38 -6.51
CA TRP A 37 -8.08 -0.15 -5.50
C TRP A 37 -8.65 0.42 -4.19
N CYS A 38 -7.94 0.21 -3.08
CA CYS A 38 -8.01 1.08 -1.91
C CYS A 38 -6.85 2.09 -1.97
N ALA A 39 -7.17 3.39 -1.96
CA ALA A 39 -6.15 4.44 -1.90
C ALA A 39 -5.91 4.85 -0.44
N LEU A 40 -4.64 4.96 -0.05
CA LEU A 40 -4.21 5.51 1.24
C LEU A 40 -3.69 6.93 1.04
N TYR A 41 -4.21 7.86 1.84
CA TYR A 41 -3.85 9.27 1.78
C TYR A 41 -4.06 9.94 3.15
N GLU A 42 -3.37 11.04 3.39
CA GLU A 42 -3.71 11.93 4.49
C GLU A 42 -4.79 12.93 4.06
N LEU A 43 -5.75 13.25 4.93
CA LEU A 43 -6.79 14.25 4.65
C LEU A 43 -6.15 15.61 4.31
N GLY A 44 -6.43 16.10 3.10
CA GLY A 44 -5.82 17.33 2.55
C GLY A 44 -4.43 17.12 1.92
N GLY A 45 -3.89 15.90 1.97
CA GLY A 45 -2.59 15.53 1.43
C GLY A 45 -2.66 14.69 0.15
N ASN A 46 -1.48 14.25 -0.29
CA ASN A 46 -1.33 13.38 -1.45
C ASN A 46 -1.59 11.91 -1.11
N ARG A 47 -2.03 11.15 -2.12
CA ARG A 47 -2.05 9.68 -2.04
C ARG A 47 -0.62 9.17 -2.09
N PHE A 48 -0.26 8.33 -1.12
CA PHE A 48 1.08 7.75 -1.01
C PHE A 48 1.11 6.24 -1.29
N ALA A 49 -0.05 5.58 -1.28
CA ALA A 49 -0.14 4.17 -1.66
C ALA A 49 -1.51 3.79 -2.25
N TYR A 50 -1.50 2.74 -3.07
CA TYR A 50 -2.67 2.07 -3.62
C TYR A 50 -2.59 0.57 -3.32
N ILE A 51 -3.67 0.02 -2.79
CA ILE A 51 -3.80 -1.40 -2.45
C ILE A 51 -4.71 -2.05 -3.47
N SER A 52 -4.21 -3.08 -4.11
CA SER A 52 -4.96 -4.00 -4.97
C SER A 52 -5.26 -5.28 -4.20
N HIS A 53 -6.49 -5.76 -4.36
CA HIS A 53 -6.98 -6.96 -3.69
C HIS A 53 -6.96 -8.16 -4.64
N ARG A 54 -6.81 -9.36 -4.07
CA ARG A 54 -7.06 -10.62 -4.76
C ARG A 54 -8.45 -11.13 -4.39
N LYS A 55 -9.14 -11.76 -5.34
CA LYS A 55 -10.48 -12.31 -5.13
C LYS A 55 -10.45 -13.65 -4.41
N THR A 56 -9.44 -14.47 -4.72
CA THR A 56 -9.31 -15.85 -4.26
C THR A 56 -8.25 -16.02 -3.19
N ASP A 57 -7.25 -15.13 -3.17
CA ASP A 57 -6.05 -15.34 -2.35
C ASP A 57 -6.07 -14.45 -1.10
N ALA A 58 -5.46 -14.96 -0.03
CA ALA A 58 -5.22 -14.22 1.20
C ALA A 58 -4.02 -13.26 1.05
N SER A 59 -4.04 -12.41 0.02
CA SER A 59 -2.98 -11.44 -0.22
C SER A 59 -3.51 -10.09 -0.67
N ILE A 60 -2.70 -9.06 -0.41
CA ILE A 60 -2.86 -7.73 -0.98
C ILE A 60 -1.55 -7.31 -1.62
N GLN A 61 -1.64 -6.57 -2.72
CA GLN A 61 -0.49 -5.96 -3.37
C GLN A 61 -0.59 -4.45 -3.25
N ILE A 62 0.50 -3.83 -2.84
CA ILE A 62 0.58 -2.41 -2.52
C ILE A 62 1.53 -1.77 -3.51
N TRP A 63 1.05 -0.75 -4.22
CA TRP A 63 1.85 0.17 -5.02
C TRP A 63 2.10 1.41 -4.19
N CYS A 64 3.35 1.83 -4.04
CA CYS A 64 3.74 2.87 -3.11
C CYS A 64 4.64 3.92 -3.76
N ALA A 65 4.52 5.15 -3.27
CA ALA A 65 5.36 6.27 -3.66
C ALA A 65 6.71 6.23 -2.95
N GLY A 66 7.65 7.05 -3.44
CA GLY A 66 8.96 7.25 -2.82
C GLY A 66 10.11 6.63 -3.59
N ASP A 67 11.31 6.78 -3.03
CA ASP A 67 12.55 6.32 -3.63
C ASP A 67 12.65 4.78 -3.63
N VAL A 68 12.88 4.20 -4.81
CA VAL A 68 12.92 2.74 -5.01
C VAL A 68 14.07 2.10 -4.26
N ASP A 69 15.23 2.74 -4.21
CA ASP A 69 16.41 2.17 -3.56
C ASP A 69 16.24 2.19 -2.03
N ALA A 70 15.64 3.23 -1.48
CA ALA A 70 15.25 3.29 -0.08
C ALA A 70 14.21 2.20 0.24
N LEU A 71 13.20 2.00 -0.61
CA LEU A 71 12.18 0.96 -0.41
C LEU A 71 12.81 -0.45 -0.40
N LYS A 72 13.77 -0.72 -1.29
CA LYS A 72 14.47 -2.01 -1.40
C LYS A 72 15.38 -2.33 -0.21
N LYS A 73 15.82 -1.32 0.56
CA LYS A 73 16.67 -1.53 1.75
C LYS A 73 15.93 -2.20 2.91
N ASN A 74 14.60 -2.34 2.85
CA ASN A 74 13.85 -3.00 3.91
C ASN A 74 14.12 -4.52 3.92
N PRO A 75 14.60 -5.10 5.03
CA PRO A 75 14.96 -6.51 5.09
C PRO A 75 13.76 -7.46 5.26
N TYR A 76 12.58 -6.93 5.63
CA TYR A 76 11.39 -7.72 5.96
C TYR A 76 10.37 -7.80 4.83
N ILE A 77 10.40 -6.83 3.91
CA ILE A 77 9.45 -6.72 2.81
C ILE A 77 10.21 -6.76 1.50
N LYS A 78 9.93 -7.77 0.68
CA LYS A 78 10.47 -7.85 -0.68
C LYS A 78 9.77 -6.84 -1.59
N VAL A 79 10.46 -5.73 -1.87
CA VAL A 79 10.00 -4.71 -2.81
C VAL A 79 10.43 -5.04 -4.23
N LEU A 80 9.48 -4.94 -5.16
CA LEU A 80 9.68 -5.09 -6.59
C LEU A 80 9.50 -3.72 -7.26
N PRO A 81 10.53 -3.20 -7.97
CA PRO A 81 10.37 -2.01 -8.78
C PRO A 81 9.43 -2.28 -9.95
N ARG A 82 8.89 -1.21 -10.54
CA ARG A 82 8.15 -1.28 -11.79
C ARG A 82 9.14 -1.23 -12.95
N ASP A 83 8.97 -2.14 -13.89
CA ASP A 83 9.69 -2.10 -15.16
C ASP A 83 8.99 -1.12 -16.12
N ASN A 84 9.78 -0.36 -16.90
CA ASN A 84 9.29 0.54 -17.95
C ASN A 84 8.25 1.58 -17.49
N ILE A 85 8.63 2.42 -16.52
CA ILE A 85 7.78 3.49 -15.96
C ILE A 85 7.30 4.45 -17.06
N LYS A 86 5.98 4.57 -17.22
CA LYS A 86 5.37 5.62 -18.04
C LYS A 86 5.13 6.90 -17.23
N LYS A 87 5.21 8.06 -17.89
CA LYS A 87 4.89 9.36 -17.27
C LYS A 87 3.49 9.36 -16.65
N GLY A 88 3.34 10.00 -15.50
CA GLY A 88 2.05 10.17 -14.82
C GLY A 88 1.92 9.30 -13.56
N TRP A 89 0.88 8.46 -13.49
CA TRP A 89 0.61 7.67 -12.28
C TRP A 89 1.73 6.67 -11.96
N GLU A 90 2.30 6.00 -12.96
CA GLU A 90 3.33 4.98 -12.73
C GLU A 90 4.61 5.56 -12.16
N GLU A 91 4.96 6.78 -12.54
CA GLU A 91 6.11 7.53 -12.02
C GLU A 91 5.94 7.89 -10.54
N ARG A 92 4.71 8.19 -10.11
CA ARG A 92 4.41 8.51 -8.71
C ARG A 92 4.41 7.28 -7.80
N PHE A 93 4.23 6.08 -8.35
CA PHE A 93 4.18 4.82 -7.61
C PHE A 93 5.13 3.79 -8.23
N PRO A 94 6.45 4.01 -8.13
CA PRO A 94 7.45 3.31 -8.91
C PRO A 94 7.75 1.89 -8.42
N ALA A 95 7.21 1.49 -7.26
CA ALA A 95 7.49 0.21 -6.64
C ALA A 95 6.23 -0.42 -6.03
N ARG A 96 6.29 -1.74 -5.88
CA ARG A 96 5.24 -2.54 -5.25
C ARG A 96 5.79 -3.64 -4.35
N PHE A 97 4.96 -4.10 -3.44
CA PHE A 97 5.21 -5.31 -2.67
C PHE A 97 3.88 -6.00 -2.32
N SER A 98 3.95 -7.23 -1.81
CA SER A 98 2.78 -7.99 -1.38
C SER A 98 2.82 -8.24 0.12
N ILE A 99 1.64 -8.25 0.74
CA ILE A 99 1.41 -8.77 2.09
C ILE A 99 0.57 -10.03 1.92
N GLU A 100 1.08 -11.13 2.45
CA GLU A 100 0.43 -12.44 2.39
C GLU A 100 0.10 -12.96 3.80
N LYS A 101 0.69 -12.35 4.84
CA LYS A 101 0.53 -12.76 6.23
C LYS A 101 0.44 -11.55 7.15
N GLU A 102 -0.27 -11.70 8.26
CA GLU A 102 -0.44 -10.66 9.26
C GLU A 102 0.88 -10.21 9.88
N SER A 103 1.86 -11.11 10.04
CA SER A 103 3.19 -10.79 10.57
C SER A 103 3.95 -9.75 9.74
N GLN A 104 3.60 -9.57 8.46
CA GLN A 104 4.22 -8.57 7.57
C GLN A 104 3.58 -7.19 7.70
N VAL A 105 2.40 -7.07 8.33
CA VAL A 105 1.62 -5.83 8.39
C VAL A 105 2.40 -4.70 9.07
N GLN A 106 3.04 -4.99 10.20
CA GLN A 106 3.77 -3.97 10.95
C GLN A 106 5.00 -3.46 10.17
N ALA A 107 5.75 -4.36 9.53
CA ALA A 107 6.90 -4.00 8.71
C ALA A 107 6.47 -3.20 7.46
N ALA A 108 5.35 -3.57 6.84
CA ALA A 108 4.78 -2.82 5.72
C ALA A 108 4.29 -1.43 6.12
N ALA A 109 3.62 -1.30 7.28
CA ALA A 109 3.18 -0.01 7.80
C ALA A 109 4.37 0.92 8.10
N GLU A 110 5.46 0.38 8.68
CA GLU A 110 6.69 1.13 8.91
C GLU A 110 7.34 1.59 7.61
N LEU A 111 7.41 0.70 6.61
CA LEU A 111 7.97 1.01 5.30
C LEU A 111 7.19 2.15 4.61
N LEU A 112 5.86 2.04 4.57
CA LEU A 112 5.00 3.04 3.96
C LEU A 112 5.06 4.39 4.69
N PHE A 113 5.12 4.38 6.02
CA PHE A 113 5.22 5.62 6.79
C PHE A 113 6.58 6.31 6.62
N SER A 114 7.68 5.54 6.71
CA SER A 114 9.03 6.11 6.70
C SER A 114 9.46 6.63 5.32
N ILE A 115 8.97 6.01 4.25
CA ILE A 115 9.40 6.33 2.88
C ILE A 115 8.26 6.96 2.08
N SER A 116 7.15 6.25 1.92
CA SER A 116 6.10 6.68 0.97
C SER A 116 5.30 7.88 1.44
N TYR A 117 4.92 7.92 2.72
CA TYR A 117 4.18 9.03 3.29
C TYR A 117 5.04 10.30 3.36
N LYS A 118 6.32 10.17 3.76
CA LYS A 118 7.28 11.28 3.84
C LYS A 118 7.86 11.74 2.51
N ALA A 119 7.48 11.10 1.40
CA ALA A 119 7.88 11.54 0.06
C ALA A 119 7.13 12.79 -0.42
N PHE A 120 6.12 13.24 0.35
CA PHE A 120 5.28 14.40 0.05
C PHE A 120 5.32 15.43 1.18
#